data_AF-A0A9P6WFJ8-F1
#
_entry.id   AF-A0A9P6WFJ8-F1
#
_cell.length_a   1.000
_cell.length_b   1.000
_cell.length_c   1.000
_cell.angle_alpha   90.00
_cell.angle_beta   90.00
_cell.angle_gamma   90.00
#
_symmetry.space_group_name_H-M   'P 1'
#
loop_
_entity.id
_entity.type
_entity.pdbx_description
1 polymer ?
#
loop_
_entity_poly.entity_id
_entity_poly.type
_entity_poly.pdbx_seq_one_letter_code
_entity_poly.pdbx_strand_id
1 'polypeptide(L)'
;MEHNILKHWNSCPNELRLPRVPPSEIKRLHIYDFDNTLYRSPCPNRILYTNQAYLKMMNNESMNAGSWWDQSLFLEESFKMCIATQDKSYWDTKITQLAIDSFDDPNTVSIILTGRSESKFKELFQKMLRISRDLASVEGSKFYNQSNSYLKFNAVCLKARNPNSNMIPATFQFKCHLIKELVQDYPNLEDVTIYDDRIYHIKQFKSFFCNLRPRPKFQWFVVHVNSEDITLDRVAELKLMKRVIDNKNLIRLSRKLEPLEIRWTPKCTGFFLDLRSQRALLKTAFFVTRSFNFSKIVNLAEYPMYIPVCSPGNTMSVNRLTEIFGNGINTATAAVDFKDRYFDQRNPKNRFHVEFLVTHFTYTVVPHAHDRQGIIYFKVRPKNKLPRIPTHFRRDAPLIISGHVTDEETDKYLKYELTNSYLTSNNMIWRPLPHGISIQTTFGYYSKMRF
;
A
#
# COMPACT_ATOMS: atom_id res chain seq x y z
N MET A 1 -12.63 24.29 -36.27
CA MET A 1 -12.10 24.10 -34.91
C MET A 1 -12.26 22.63 -34.53
N GLU A 2 -11.38 21.75 -35.01
CA GLU A 2 -11.55 20.32 -34.73
C GLU A 2 -10.31 19.72 -34.07
N HIS A 3 -10.41 19.56 -32.75
CA HIS A 3 -9.49 18.79 -31.91
C HIS A 3 -9.89 17.31 -31.94
N ASN A 4 -9.88 16.71 -33.14
CA ASN A 4 -10.41 15.35 -33.34
C ASN A 4 -9.61 14.30 -32.56
N ILE A 5 -8.32 14.53 -32.34
CA ILE A 5 -7.49 13.65 -31.51
C ILE A 5 -8.00 13.56 -30.07
N LEU A 6 -8.52 14.66 -29.49
CA LEU A 6 -9.10 14.66 -28.15
C LEU A 6 -10.43 13.90 -28.13
N LYS A 7 -11.27 14.04 -29.15
CA LYS A 7 -12.51 13.26 -29.28
C LYS A 7 -12.20 11.76 -29.37
N HIS A 8 -11.17 11.40 -30.12
CA HIS A 8 -10.74 10.01 -30.32
C HIS A 8 -10.30 9.33 -29.02
N TRP A 9 -9.45 10.00 -28.25
CA TRP A 9 -8.86 9.44 -27.03
C TRP A 9 -9.68 9.67 -25.75
N ASN A 10 -10.74 10.48 -25.81
CA ASN A 10 -11.54 10.78 -24.63
C ASN A 10 -12.51 9.65 -24.28
N SER A 11 -12.31 9.07 -23.10
CA SER A 11 -13.16 8.01 -22.56
C SER A 11 -14.42 8.55 -21.88
N CYS A 12 -14.47 9.82 -21.48
CA CYS A 12 -15.57 10.42 -20.69
C CYS A 12 -16.29 11.53 -21.46
N PRO A 13 -17.31 11.25 -22.30
CA PRO A 13 -17.94 12.26 -23.17
C PRO A 13 -18.48 13.49 -22.41
N ASN A 14 -19.08 13.29 -21.24
CA ASN A 14 -19.66 14.40 -20.45
C ASN A 14 -18.59 15.33 -19.85
N GLU A 15 -17.33 14.89 -19.81
CA GLU A 15 -16.20 15.66 -19.28
C GLU A 15 -15.27 16.20 -20.40
N LEU A 16 -15.56 15.92 -21.68
CA LEU A 16 -14.80 16.47 -22.80
C LEU A 16 -15.00 17.99 -22.92
N ARG A 17 -13.92 18.75 -22.99
CA ARG A 17 -13.94 20.22 -23.11
C ARG A 17 -12.90 20.67 -24.13
N LEU A 18 -13.29 20.74 -25.40
CA LEU A 18 -12.35 21.08 -26.47
C LEU A 18 -11.80 22.51 -26.27
N PRO A 19 -10.50 22.75 -26.55
CA PRO A 19 -9.94 24.10 -26.56
C PRO A 19 -10.68 25.01 -27.54
N ARG A 20 -10.80 26.30 -27.18
CA ARG A 20 -11.49 27.31 -28.00
C ARG A 20 -10.67 27.76 -29.20
N VAL A 21 -9.35 27.63 -29.13
CA VAL A 21 -8.40 27.97 -30.20
C VAL A 21 -8.20 26.78 -31.15
N PRO A 22 -7.81 26.98 -32.42
CA PRO A 22 -7.49 25.89 -33.33
C PRO A 22 -6.24 25.08 -32.89
N PRO A 23 -6.06 23.83 -33.36
CA PRO A 23 -4.88 23.00 -33.04
C PRO A 23 -3.52 23.68 -33.30
N SER A 24 -3.45 24.58 -34.30
CA SER A 24 -2.26 25.36 -34.62
C SER A 24 -1.89 26.40 -33.55
N GLU A 25 -2.81 26.77 -32.66
CA GLU A 25 -2.55 27.71 -31.57
C GLU A 25 -2.20 27.02 -30.25
N ILE A 26 -2.25 25.68 -30.20
CA ILE A 26 -1.83 24.92 -29.02
C ILE A 26 -0.31 24.91 -28.94
N LYS A 27 0.20 25.39 -27.80
CA LYS A 27 1.62 25.52 -27.48
C LYS A 27 2.07 24.55 -26.41
N ARG A 28 1.17 24.14 -25.51
CA ARG A 28 1.52 23.29 -24.36
C ARG A 28 0.58 22.11 -24.21
N LEU A 29 1.13 20.99 -23.74
CA LEU A 29 0.38 19.79 -23.41
C LEU A 29 0.76 19.35 -22.01
N HIS A 30 -0.19 19.44 -21.08
CA HIS A 30 -0.02 19.04 -19.70
C HIS A 30 -0.80 17.74 -19.44
N ILE A 31 -0.10 16.73 -18.93
CA ILE A 31 -0.61 15.39 -18.74
C ILE A 31 -0.51 15.04 -17.28
N TYR A 32 -1.65 14.70 -16.69
CA TYR A 32 -1.74 14.34 -15.28
C TYR A 32 -2.09 12.86 -15.16
N ASP A 33 -1.22 12.06 -14.54
CA ASP A 33 -1.66 10.77 -14.03
C ASP A 33 -2.74 10.97 -12.95
N PHE A 34 -3.56 9.95 -12.74
CA PHE A 34 -4.65 10.04 -11.77
C PHE A 34 -4.24 9.53 -10.40
N ASP A 35 -3.90 8.24 -10.32
CA ASP A 35 -3.66 7.54 -9.06
C ASP A 35 -2.39 8.08 -8.40
N ASN A 36 -2.52 8.54 -7.16
CA ASN A 36 -1.44 9.11 -6.35
C ASN A 36 -0.74 10.32 -6.99
N THR A 37 -1.38 10.94 -7.99
CA THR A 37 -0.90 12.18 -8.63
C THR A 37 -1.94 13.29 -8.46
N LEU A 38 -3.14 13.12 -9.03
CA LEU A 38 -4.28 14.01 -8.79
C LEU A 38 -5.04 13.59 -7.53
N TYR A 39 -5.35 12.30 -7.43
CA TYR A 39 -6.15 11.73 -6.37
C TYR A 39 -5.34 10.67 -5.61
N ARG A 40 -5.34 10.74 -4.27
CA ARG A 40 -4.70 9.75 -3.40
C ARG A 40 -5.57 8.49 -3.38
N SER A 41 -5.33 7.61 -4.35
CA SER A 41 -6.04 6.34 -4.46
C SER A 41 -5.60 5.40 -3.34
N PRO A 42 -6.53 4.62 -2.75
CA PRO A 42 -6.17 3.77 -1.62
C PRO A 42 -5.27 2.62 -2.05
N CYS A 43 -4.19 2.42 -1.30
CA CYS A 43 -3.36 1.22 -1.36
C CYS A 43 -3.94 0.15 -0.42
N PRO A 44 -3.73 -1.16 -0.72
CA PRO A 44 -4.11 -2.22 0.20
C PRO A 44 -3.42 -2.03 1.55
N ASN A 45 -4.16 -2.22 2.64
CA ASN A 45 -3.64 -2.06 3.98
C ASN A 45 -2.65 -3.20 4.29
N ARG A 46 -1.35 -2.92 4.26
CA ARG A 46 -0.28 -3.90 4.53
C ARG A 46 -0.37 -4.56 5.91
N ILE A 47 -1.15 -4.00 6.84
CA ILE A 47 -1.41 -4.57 8.16
C ILE A 47 -2.47 -5.68 8.09
N LEU A 48 -3.34 -5.71 7.08
CA LEU A 48 -4.39 -6.71 6.96
C LEU A 48 -3.92 -8.00 6.28
N TYR A 49 -2.94 -7.94 5.38
CA TYR A 49 -2.59 -9.08 4.52
C TYR A 49 -1.22 -9.67 4.85
N THR A 50 -1.05 -10.97 4.60
CA THR A 50 0.29 -11.55 4.43
C THR A 50 0.98 -10.92 3.23
N ASN A 51 2.31 -10.93 3.20
CA ASN A 51 3.04 -10.40 2.05
C ASN A 51 2.66 -11.12 0.76
N GLN A 52 2.44 -12.44 0.85
CA GLN A 52 2.00 -13.26 -0.28
C GLN A 52 0.63 -12.81 -0.79
N ALA A 53 -0.36 -12.64 0.10
CA ALA A 53 -1.68 -12.16 -0.27
C ALA A 53 -1.63 -10.73 -0.85
N TYR A 54 -0.83 -9.85 -0.25
CA TYR A 54 -0.57 -8.52 -0.78
C TYR A 54 -0.03 -8.57 -2.21
N LEU A 55 1.02 -9.36 -2.46
CA LEU A 55 1.63 -9.50 -3.79
C LEU A 55 0.66 -10.11 -4.80
N LYS A 56 -0.11 -11.14 -4.41
CA LYS A 56 -1.16 -11.74 -5.25
C LYS A 56 -2.19 -10.69 -5.68
N MET A 57 -2.60 -9.80 -4.78
CA MET A 57 -3.56 -8.73 -5.11
C MET A 57 -2.97 -7.64 -5.98
N MET A 58 -1.67 -7.36 -5.86
CA MET A 58 -1.01 -6.32 -6.66
C MET A 58 -0.69 -6.79 -8.08
N ASN A 59 -0.58 -8.11 -8.31
CA ASN A 59 -0.29 -8.68 -9.62
C ASN A 59 -1.58 -9.06 -10.37
N ASN A 60 -1.69 -8.60 -11.62
CA ASN A 60 -2.82 -8.87 -12.51
C ASN A 60 -2.94 -10.35 -12.90
N GLU A 61 -1.80 -11.02 -13.10
CA GLU A 61 -1.75 -12.39 -13.63
C GLU A 61 -2.17 -13.43 -12.59
N SER A 62 -1.82 -13.23 -11.32
CA SER A 62 -2.14 -14.17 -10.24
C SER A 62 -3.62 -14.24 -9.89
N MET A 63 -4.44 -13.28 -10.33
CA MET A 63 -5.82 -13.12 -9.87
C MET A 63 -6.88 -13.43 -10.92
N ASN A 64 -6.52 -13.71 -12.19
CA ASN A 64 -7.41 -14.03 -13.33
C ASN A 64 -8.58 -13.05 -13.62
N ALA A 65 -8.74 -11.98 -12.82
CA ALA A 65 -9.77 -10.95 -12.89
C ALA A 65 -9.23 -9.54 -12.57
N GLY A 66 -7.90 -9.39 -12.58
CA GLY A 66 -7.19 -8.13 -12.36
C GLY A 66 -6.72 -7.92 -10.92
N SER A 67 -5.76 -7.01 -10.76
CA SER A 67 -5.19 -6.58 -9.47
C SER A 67 -6.15 -5.70 -8.68
N TRP A 68 -5.70 -5.25 -7.52
CA TRP A 68 -6.29 -4.18 -6.72
C TRP A 68 -6.66 -2.94 -7.57
N TRP A 69 -5.77 -2.52 -8.46
CA TRP A 69 -5.96 -1.35 -9.32
C TRP A 69 -6.98 -1.58 -10.44
N ASP A 70 -7.38 -2.83 -10.69
CA ASP A 70 -8.43 -3.16 -11.64
C ASP A 70 -9.83 -3.23 -11.02
N GLN A 71 -9.95 -3.03 -9.69
CA GLN A 71 -11.23 -3.04 -8.99
C GLN A 71 -11.70 -1.61 -8.71
N SER A 72 -12.78 -1.19 -9.35
CA SER A 72 -13.35 0.16 -9.19
C SER A 72 -13.90 0.41 -7.79
N LEU A 73 -14.40 -0.63 -7.12
CA LEU A 73 -14.97 -0.58 -5.78
C LEU A 73 -14.04 0.01 -4.70
N PHE A 74 -12.71 -0.19 -4.78
CA PHE A 74 -11.79 0.39 -3.80
C PHE A 74 -11.66 1.91 -3.98
N LEU A 75 -11.54 2.35 -5.24
CA LEU A 75 -11.48 3.78 -5.56
C LEU A 75 -12.83 4.45 -5.24
N GLU A 76 -13.94 3.80 -5.57
CA GLU A 76 -15.27 4.34 -5.26
C GLU A 76 -15.49 4.50 -3.75
N GLU A 77 -15.08 3.52 -2.93
CA GLU A 77 -15.20 3.63 -1.48
C GLU A 77 -14.34 4.76 -0.91
N SER A 78 -13.09 4.90 -1.37
CA SER A 78 -12.25 6.05 -1.01
C SER A 78 -12.93 7.37 -1.37
N PHE A 79 -13.53 7.46 -2.56
CA PHE A 79 -14.22 8.68 -2.98
C PHE A 79 -15.47 8.98 -2.16
N LYS A 80 -16.23 7.96 -1.74
CA LYS A 80 -17.34 8.14 -0.79
C LYS A 80 -16.86 8.72 0.54
N MET A 81 -15.72 8.23 1.06
CA MET A 81 -15.11 8.78 2.27
C MET A 81 -14.65 10.22 2.07
N CYS A 82 -14.03 10.53 0.92
CA CYS A 82 -13.64 11.89 0.53
C CYS A 82 -14.85 12.84 0.56
N ILE A 83 -15.97 12.45 -0.05
CA ILE A 83 -17.20 13.27 -0.04
C ILE A 83 -17.75 13.43 1.38
N ALA A 84 -17.87 12.33 2.14
CA ALA A 84 -18.46 12.34 3.47
C ALA A 84 -17.67 13.19 4.47
N THR A 85 -16.34 13.22 4.32
CA THR A 85 -15.43 14.00 5.19
C THR A 85 -15.17 15.41 4.67
N GLN A 86 -15.38 15.65 3.37
CA GLN A 86 -14.91 16.83 2.63
C GLN A 86 -13.42 17.12 2.85
N ASP A 87 -12.62 16.07 3.09
CA ASP A 87 -11.19 16.21 3.35
C ASP A 87 -10.44 16.48 2.03
N LYS A 88 -9.84 17.68 1.91
CA LYS A 88 -8.99 18.05 0.78
C LYS A 88 -7.80 17.12 0.62
N SER A 89 -7.38 16.41 1.66
CA SER A 89 -6.19 15.55 1.64
C SER A 89 -6.30 14.38 0.64
N TYR A 90 -7.51 14.05 0.17
CA TYR A 90 -7.70 13.05 -0.88
C TYR A 90 -7.25 13.53 -2.27
N TRP A 91 -7.22 14.85 -2.51
CA TRP A 91 -6.72 15.43 -3.75
C TRP A 91 -5.39 16.13 -3.48
N ASP A 92 -4.41 15.96 -4.37
CA ASP A 92 -3.18 16.75 -4.24
C ASP A 92 -3.45 18.20 -4.63
N THR A 93 -3.70 19.03 -3.62
CA THR A 93 -4.07 20.44 -3.80
C THR A 93 -3.14 21.23 -4.73
N LYS A 94 -1.84 20.92 -4.75
CA LYS A 94 -0.87 21.61 -5.60
C LYS A 94 -1.01 21.16 -7.05
N ILE A 95 -1.09 19.85 -7.27
CA ILE A 95 -1.25 19.31 -8.62
C ILE A 95 -2.63 19.66 -9.19
N THR A 96 -3.69 19.66 -8.38
CA THR A 96 -5.01 20.09 -8.83
C THR A 96 -5.04 21.58 -9.19
N GLN A 97 -4.32 22.43 -8.45
CA GLN A 97 -4.22 23.84 -8.81
C GLN A 97 -3.49 24.02 -10.15
N LEU A 98 -2.37 23.31 -10.35
CA LEU A 98 -1.67 23.33 -11.64
C LEU A 98 -2.57 22.84 -12.78
N ALA A 99 -3.37 21.80 -12.56
CA ALA A 99 -4.31 21.29 -13.57
C ALA A 99 -5.40 22.31 -13.92
N ILE A 100 -5.90 23.04 -12.92
CA ILE A 100 -6.82 24.15 -13.10
C ILE A 100 -6.18 25.25 -13.95
N ASP A 101 -5.00 25.74 -13.55
CA ASP A 101 -4.28 26.81 -14.27
C ASP A 101 -3.99 26.40 -15.73
N SER A 102 -3.68 25.11 -15.94
CA SER A 102 -3.42 24.55 -17.27
C SER A 102 -4.66 24.47 -18.15
N PHE A 103 -5.84 24.30 -17.57
CA PHE A 103 -7.09 24.30 -18.31
C PHE A 103 -7.55 25.71 -18.65
N ASP A 104 -7.32 26.67 -17.76
CA ASP A 104 -7.71 28.07 -17.94
C ASP A 104 -6.83 28.80 -18.97
N ASP A 105 -5.64 28.27 -19.26
CA ASP A 105 -4.74 28.75 -20.29
C ASP A 105 -5.20 28.33 -21.72
N PRO A 106 -5.55 29.29 -22.59
CA PRO A 106 -6.14 28.99 -23.89
C PRO A 106 -5.20 28.28 -24.87
N ASN A 107 -3.88 28.39 -24.68
CA ASN A 107 -2.88 27.76 -25.55
C ASN A 107 -2.37 26.42 -24.99
N THR A 108 -2.99 25.92 -23.92
CA THR A 108 -2.61 24.67 -23.26
C THR A 108 -3.72 23.64 -23.40
N VAL A 109 -3.33 22.40 -23.70
CA VAL A 109 -4.20 21.23 -23.59
C VAL A 109 -3.84 20.51 -22.29
N SER A 110 -4.78 20.37 -21.38
CA SER A 110 -4.65 19.57 -20.16
C SER A 110 -5.48 18.29 -20.24
N ILE A 111 -4.87 17.14 -19.92
CA ILE A 111 -5.56 15.84 -19.94
C ILE A 111 -5.28 15.02 -18.69
N ILE A 112 -6.24 14.18 -18.31
CA ILE A 112 -5.98 13.04 -17.42
C ILE A 112 -5.53 11.86 -18.28
N LEU A 113 -4.42 11.22 -17.93
CA LEU A 113 -3.93 10.01 -18.60
C LEU A 113 -3.58 8.91 -17.59
N THR A 114 -4.45 7.92 -17.45
CA THR A 114 -4.30 6.86 -16.44
C THR A 114 -4.30 5.46 -17.05
N GLY A 115 -3.67 4.53 -16.33
CA GLY A 115 -3.72 3.10 -16.65
C GLY A 115 -5.02 2.39 -16.27
N ARG A 116 -5.98 3.07 -15.63
CA ARG A 116 -7.28 2.50 -15.27
C ARG A 116 -8.08 2.12 -16.52
N SER A 117 -8.72 0.94 -16.48
CA SER A 117 -9.49 0.39 -17.60
C SER A 117 -10.74 1.22 -17.89
N GLU A 118 -10.91 1.66 -19.14
CA GLU A 118 -12.10 2.43 -19.54
C GLU A 118 -13.40 1.71 -19.18
N SER A 119 -13.52 0.44 -19.57
CA SER A 119 -14.72 -0.40 -19.37
C SER A 119 -15.15 -0.60 -17.92
N LYS A 120 -14.30 -0.25 -16.94
CA LYS A 120 -14.58 -0.42 -15.51
C LYS A 120 -14.65 0.91 -14.75
N PHE A 121 -14.03 1.96 -15.27
CA PHE A 121 -13.79 3.20 -14.53
C PHE A 121 -14.40 4.44 -15.17
N LYS A 122 -14.87 4.40 -16.42
CA LYS A 122 -15.46 5.55 -17.12
C LYS A 122 -16.54 6.25 -16.30
N GLU A 123 -17.53 5.50 -15.86
CA GLU A 123 -18.68 6.02 -15.11
C GLU A 123 -18.25 6.57 -13.76
N LEU A 124 -17.25 5.92 -13.12
CA LEU A 124 -16.69 6.37 -11.85
C LEU A 124 -15.93 7.69 -12.02
N PHE A 125 -15.10 7.85 -13.05
CA PHE A 125 -14.37 9.10 -13.32
C PHE A 125 -15.34 10.25 -13.62
N GLN A 126 -16.36 10.02 -14.45
CA GLN A 126 -17.40 11.01 -14.71
C GLN A 126 -18.11 11.43 -13.42
N LYS A 127 -18.48 10.47 -12.57
CA LYS A 127 -19.09 10.73 -11.26
C LYS A 127 -18.14 11.52 -10.35
N MET A 128 -16.86 11.14 -10.29
CA MET A 128 -15.86 11.78 -9.44
C MET A 128 -15.63 13.23 -9.83
N LEU A 129 -15.39 13.51 -11.11
CA LEU A 129 -15.15 14.86 -11.61
C LEU A 129 -16.39 15.75 -11.45
N ARG A 130 -17.58 15.24 -11.79
CA ARG A 130 -18.83 15.97 -11.61
C ARG A 130 -19.07 16.34 -10.14
N ILE A 131 -19.06 15.36 -9.24
CA ILE A 131 -19.35 15.62 -7.81
C ILE A 131 -18.28 16.55 -7.21
N SER A 132 -17.01 16.37 -7.56
CA SER A 132 -15.94 17.25 -7.05
C SER A 132 -16.14 18.70 -7.50
N ARG A 133 -16.58 18.91 -8.75
CA ARG A 133 -16.95 20.23 -9.27
C ARG A 133 -18.19 20.80 -8.60
N ASP A 134 -19.23 19.99 -8.41
CA ASP A 134 -20.46 20.43 -7.74
C ASP A 134 -20.15 20.86 -6.31
N LEU A 135 -19.35 20.09 -5.57
CA LEU A 135 -18.88 20.44 -4.23
C LEU A 135 -18.00 21.70 -4.24
N ALA A 136 -17.17 21.90 -5.27
CA ALA A 136 -16.37 23.12 -5.43
C ALA A 136 -17.22 24.39 -5.57
N SER A 137 -18.39 24.25 -6.20
CA SER A 137 -19.27 25.38 -6.53
C SER A 137 -20.10 25.89 -5.35
N VAL A 138 -20.13 25.15 -4.24
CA VAL A 138 -20.84 25.55 -3.02
C VAL A 138 -20.05 26.64 -2.29
N GLU A 139 -20.71 27.75 -1.95
CA GLU A 139 -20.10 28.83 -1.18
C GLU A 139 -19.60 28.32 0.19
N GLY A 140 -18.38 28.70 0.57
CA GLY A 140 -17.72 28.20 1.78
C GLY A 140 -17.20 26.76 1.66
N SER A 141 -17.25 26.15 0.48
CA SER A 141 -16.71 24.80 0.25
C SER A 141 -15.24 24.72 0.60
N LYS A 142 -14.92 23.71 1.40
CA LYS A 142 -13.54 23.32 1.68
C LYS A 142 -12.98 22.46 0.56
N PHE A 143 -13.58 22.26 -0.60
CA PHE A 143 -13.03 21.31 -1.58
C PHE A 143 -11.89 21.92 -2.43
N TYR A 144 -11.95 23.21 -2.78
CA TYR A 144 -10.89 23.94 -3.50
C TYR A 144 -10.62 25.30 -2.85
N ASN A 145 -9.48 25.93 -3.14
CA ASN A 145 -8.97 27.10 -2.41
C ASN A 145 -9.28 28.46 -3.06
N GLN A 146 -10.05 28.53 -4.15
CA GLN A 146 -10.35 29.80 -4.80
C GLN A 146 -11.78 29.83 -5.37
N SER A 147 -12.37 31.02 -5.34
CA SER A 147 -13.68 31.32 -5.92
C SER A 147 -13.68 31.08 -7.43
N ASN A 148 -14.65 30.30 -7.92
CA ASN A 148 -15.00 30.10 -9.33
C ASN A 148 -14.06 29.31 -10.26
N SER A 149 -12.96 28.73 -9.78
CA SER A 149 -12.18 27.79 -10.59
C SER A 149 -12.24 26.36 -10.04
N TYR A 150 -12.58 25.41 -10.89
CA TYR A 150 -12.85 24.02 -10.55
C TYR A 150 -12.19 23.09 -11.56
N LEU A 151 -11.78 21.92 -11.06
CA LEU A 151 -10.99 20.96 -11.82
C LEU A 151 -11.69 20.55 -13.13
N LYS A 152 -11.05 20.86 -14.25
CA LYS A 152 -11.46 20.53 -15.61
C LYS A 152 -10.26 20.07 -16.41
N PHE A 153 -10.54 19.30 -17.45
CA PHE A 153 -9.56 18.84 -18.41
C PHE A 153 -10.17 18.91 -19.80
N ASN A 154 -9.33 19.03 -20.82
CA ASN A 154 -9.79 18.96 -22.19
C ASN A 154 -10.25 17.54 -22.56
N ALA A 155 -9.58 16.51 -22.03
CA ALA A 155 -9.96 15.12 -22.19
C ALA A 155 -9.60 14.26 -20.96
N VAL A 156 -10.35 13.18 -20.77
CA VAL A 156 -10.04 12.12 -19.80
C VAL A 156 -9.75 10.84 -20.57
N CYS A 157 -8.50 10.38 -20.51
CA CYS A 157 -8.01 9.26 -21.30
C CYS A 157 -7.78 8.05 -20.39
N LEU A 158 -8.75 7.12 -20.42
CA LEU A 158 -8.65 5.83 -19.75
C LEU A 158 -8.08 4.78 -20.72
N LYS A 159 -7.51 3.73 -20.16
CA LYS A 159 -6.93 2.65 -20.94
C LYS A 159 -8.03 1.78 -21.56
N ALA A 160 -8.25 1.95 -22.85
CA ALA A 160 -9.17 1.12 -23.63
C ALA A 160 -8.48 -0.18 -24.11
N ARG A 161 -9.29 -1.21 -24.40
CA ARG A 161 -8.83 -2.39 -25.13
C ARG A 161 -8.75 -2.02 -26.61
N ASN A 162 -7.68 -2.42 -27.29
CA ASN A 162 -7.56 -2.19 -28.73
C ASN A 162 -8.67 -3.00 -29.45
N PRO A 163 -9.55 -2.40 -30.27
CA PRO A 163 -10.60 -3.13 -30.98
C PRO A 163 -10.07 -4.25 -31.88
N ASN A 164 -8.86 -4.07 -32.44
CA ASN A 164 -8.23 -5.00 -33.37
C ASN A 164 -7.31 -6.02 -32.67
N SER A 165 -7.24 -6.00 -31.34
CA SER A 165 -6.43 -6.94 -30.58
C SER A 165 -7.14 -7.39 -29.32
N ASN A 166 -7.15 -8.70 -29.10
CA ASN A 166 -7.59 -9.25 -27.82
C ASN A 166 -6.65 -8.91 -26.65
N MET A 167 -5.49 -8.30 -26.94
CA MET A 167 -4.54 -7.85 -25.93
C MET A 167 -4.81 -6.40 -25.54
N ILE A 168 -4.92 -6.20 -24.23
CA ILE A 168 -4.86 -4.88 -23.63
C ILE A 168 -3.37 -4.45 -23.63
N PRO A 169 -2.98 -3.36 -24.30
CA PRO A 169 -1.58 -2.95 -24.35
C PRO A 169 -1.01 -2.75 -22.95
N ALA A 170 0.30 -2.97 -22.78
CA ALA A 170 0.97 -2.60 -21.54
C ALA A 170 0.68 -1.12 -21.24
N THR A 171 0.37 -0.80 -19.99
CA THR A 171 -0.11 0.54 -19.59
C THR A 171 0.79 1.65 -20.10
N PHE A 172 2.11 1.45 -20.01
CA PHE A 172 3.08 2.42 -20.51
C PHE A 172 3.03 2.60 -22.04
N GLN A 173 2.84 1.52 -22.81
CA GLN A 173 2.73 1.60 -24.27
C GLN A 173 1.49 2.38 -24.72
N PHE A 174 0.35 2.15 -24.05
CA PHE A 174 -0.87 2.94 -24.27
C PHE A 174 -0.61 4.43 -24.06
N LYS A 175 0.02 4.80 -22.92
CA LYS A 175 0.34 6.20 -22.63
C LYS A 175 1.24 6.80 -23.71
N CYS A 176 2.32 6.11 -24.09
CA CYS A 176 3.25 6.58 -25.12
C CYS A 176 2.59 6.75 -26.51
N HIS A 177 1.70 5.84 -26.90
CA HIS A 177 1.02 5.90 -28.19
C HIS A 177 0.13 7.14 -28.27
N LEU A 178 -0.71 7.36 -27.25
CA LEU A 178 -1.57 8.54 -27.15
C LEU A 178 -0.76 9.83 -27.17
N ILE A 179 0.31 9.90 -26.38
CA ILE A 179 1.18 11.09 -26.33
C ILE A 179 1.79 11.37 -27.70
N LYS A 180 2.27 10.33 -28.40
CA LYS A 180 2.85 10.46 -29.73
C LYS A 180 1.84 11.06 -30.71
N GLU A 181 0.60 10.60 -30.72
CA GLU A 181 -0.42 11.14 -31.61
C GLU A 181 -0.81 12.58 -31.28
N LEU A 182 -0.94 12.93 -29.99
CA LEU A 182 -1.18 14.33 -29.60
C LEU A 182 -0.06 15.26 -30.06
N VAL A 183 1.20 14.85 -29.88
CA VAL A 183 2.37 15.62 -30.33
C VAL A 183 2.39 15.79 -31.85
N GLN A 184 1.89 14.81 -32.60
CA GLN A 184 1.78 14.89 -34.06
C GLN A 184 0.61 15.76 -34.52
N ASP A 185 -0.54 15.72 -33.83
CA ASP A 185 -1.75 16.47 -34.19
C ASP A 185 -1.67 17.96 -33.81
N TYR A 186 -0.79 18.33 -32.87
CA TYR A 186 -0.54 19.73 -32.49
C TYR A 186 0.76 20.28 -33.12
N PRO A 187 0.68 20.87 -34.33
CA PRO A 187 1.84 21.20 -35.15
C PRO A 187 2.69 22.32 -34.59
N ASN A 188 2.25 23.05 -33.56
CA ASN A 188 2.96 24.18 -32.94
C ASN A 188 3.27 23.98 -31.44
N LEU A 189 3.09 22.77 -30.93
CA LEU A 189 3.38 22.38 -29.55
C LEU A 189 4.87 22.60 -29.16
N GLU A 190 5.13 23.55 -28.28
CA GLU A 190 6.47 23.92 -27.82
C GLU A 190 6.98 22.97 -26.72
N ASP A 191 6.10 22.55 -25.80
CA ASP A 191 6.47 21.61 -24.74
C ASP A 191 5.35 20.64 -24.31
N VAL A 192 5.80 19.54 -23.68
CA VAL A 192 4.95 18.56 -22.99
C VAL A 192 5.40 18.44 -21.54
N THR A 193 4.47 18.56 -20.60
CA THR A 193 4.72 18.31 -19.17
C THR A 193 3.90 17.13 -18.68
N ILE A 194 4.54 16.13 -18.08
CA ILE A 194 3.90 14.97 -17.47
C ILE A 194 4.11 14.96 -15.96
N TYR A 195 3.02 14.79 -15.21
CA TYR A 195 3.01 14.57 -13.77
C TYR A 195 2.63 13.11 -13.50
N ASP A 196 3.50 12.34 -12.84
CA ASP A 196 3.25 10.92 -12.48
C ASP A 196 3.95 10.59 -11.14
N ASP A 197 3.34 9.70 -10.36
CA ASP A 197 3.84 9.28 -9.03
C ASP A 197 4.87 8.13 -9.13
N ARG A 198 4.87 7.37 -10.22
CA ARG A 198 5.69 6.16 -10.32
C ARG A 198 7.06 6.51 -10.88
N ILE A 199 8.08 6.47 -10.02
CA ILE A 199 9.50 6.64 -10.39
C ILE A 199 9.90 5.79 -11.61
N TYR A 200 9.36 4.58 -11.74
CA TYR A 200 9.60 3.72 -12.90
C TYR A 200 9.04 4.34 -14.20
N HIS A 201 7.79 4.81 -14.20
CA HIS A 201 7.20 5.52 -15.34
C HIS A 201 7.97 6.80 -15.66
N ILE A 202 8.41 7.56 -14.65
CA ILE A 202 9.23 8.76 -14.85
C ILE A 202 10.48 8.43 -15.67
N LYS A 203 11.19 7.35 -15.34
CA LYS A 203 12.37 6.90 -16.10
C LYS A 203 12.00 6.49 -17.52
N GLN A 204 10.91 5.75 -17.69
CA GLN A 204 10.47 5.29 -19.01
C GLN A 204 10.03 6.47 -19.90
N PHE A 205 9.32 7.47 -19.37
CA PHE A 205 8.92 8.66 -20.11
C PHE A 205 10.11 9.49 -20.57
N LYS A 206 11.13 9.67 -19.70
CA LYS A 206 12.37 10.33 -20.09
C LYS A 206 13.03 9.62 -21.28
N SER A 207 13.12 8.29 -21.23
CA SER A 207 13.64 7.49 -22.35
C SER A 207 12.79 7.64 -23.63
N PHE A 208 11.46 7.59 -23.49
CA PHE A 208 10.52 7.80 -24.60
C PHE A 208 10.72 9.16 -25.28
N PHE A 209 10.80 10.25 -24.52
CA PHE A 209 10.97 11.60 -25.08
C PHE A 209 12.36 11.89 -25.62
N CYS A 210 13.42 11.23 -25.11
CA CYS A 210 14.74 11.30 -25.74
C CYS A 210 14.70 10.82 -27.20
N ASN A 211 13.83 9.85 -27.51
CA ASN A 211 13.64 9.28 -28.84
C ASN A 211 12.56 10.01 -29.65
N LEU A 212 11.52 10.52 -28.98
CA LEU A 212 10.48 11.35 -29.59
C LEU A 212 10.99 12.79 -29.72
N ARG A 213 11.84 13.05 -30.72
CA ARG A 213 12.26 14.42 -31.10
C ARG A 213 11.48 14.89 -32.33
N PRO A 214 10.23 15.36 -32.17
CA PRO A 214 9.39 15.74 -33.30
C PRO A 214 9.93 16.96 -34.06
N ARG A 215 10.68 17.84 -33.37
CA ARG A 215 11.22 19.10 -33.93
C ARG A 215 12.37 19.68 -33.07
N PRO A 216 13.20 20.60 -33.60
CA PRO A 216 14.39 21.11 -32.91
C PRO A 216 14.15 21.88 -31.60
N LYS A 217 13.01 22.60 -31.47
CA LYS A 217 12.70 23.44 -30.29
C LYS A 217 11.75 22.78 -29.28
N PHE A 218 11.37 21.53 -29.49
CA PHE A 218 10.43 20.83 -28.62
C PHE A 218 11.07 20.50 -27.27
N GLN A 219 10.43 20.88 -26.18
CA GLN A 219 10.86 20.59 -24.82
C GLN A 219 9.93 19.58 -24.16
N TRP A 220 10.43 18.91 -23.14
CA TRP A 220 9.61 18.01 -22.34
C TRP A 220 10.04 18.04 -20.87
N PHE A 221 9.06 17.93 -20.00
CA PHE A 221 9.23 17.91 -18.56
C PHE A 221 8.51 16.68 -18.00
N VAL A 222 9.22 15.87 -17.22
CA VAL A 222 8.65 14.69 -16.56
C VAL A 222 8.87 14.87 -15.06
N VAL A 223 7.79 15.25 -14.37
CA VAL A 223 7.76 15.68 -12.97
C VAL A 223 7.28 14.51 -12.11
N HIS A 224 8.13 14.10 -11.16
CA HIS A 224 7.76 13.10 -10.16
C HIS A 224 6.94 13.76 -9.06
N VAL A 225 5.73 13.27 -8.84
CA VAL A 225 4.84 13.73 -7.77
C VAL A 225 5.00 12.79 -6.58
N ASN A 226 5.46 13.33 -5.44
CA ASN A 226 5.51 12.56 -4.20
C ASN A 226 4.11 12.54 -3.58
N SER A 227 3.48 11.38 -3.52
CA SER A 227 2.24 11.19 -2.77
C SER A 227 2.45 10.26 -1.58
N GLU A 228 1.69 10.50 -0.53
CA GLU A 228 1.55 9.58 0.59
C GLU A 228 0.47 8.55 0.26
N ASP A 229 0.75 7.29 0.54
CA ASP A 229 -0.23 6.21 0.41
C ASP A 229 -1.32 6.41 1.47
N ILE A 230 -2.58 6.44 1.04
CA ILE A 230 -3.72 6.28 1.95
C ILE A 230 -4.21 4.83 1.94
N THR A 231 -4.87 4.40 3.00
CA THR A 231 -5.53 3.10 3.08
C THR A 231 -7.00 3.29 3.42
N LEU A 232 -7.85 2.35 3.03
CA LEU A 232 -9.24 2.35 3.47
C LEU A 232 -9.34 2.03 4.97
N ASP A 233 -10.51 2.32 5.55
CA ASP A 233 -10.86 1.74 6.85
C ASP A 233 -10.80 0.22 6.77
N ARG A 234 -10.27 -0.43 7.82
CA ARG A 234 -10.01 -1.86 7.82
C ARG A 234 -11.29 -2.70 7.66
N VAL A 235 -12.40 -2.25 8.24
CA VAL A 235 -13.68 -2.96 8.14
C VAL A 235 -14.27 -2.79 6.75
N ALA A 236 -14.20 -1.57 6.19
CA ALA A 236 -14.61 -1.31 4.82
C ALA A 236 -13.78 -2.15 3.82
N GLU A 237 -12.46 -2.14 3.96
CA GLU A 237 -11.53 -2.87 3.11
C GLU A 237 -11.78 -4.38 3.12
N LEU A 238 -12.02 -4.96 4.30
CA LEU A 238 -12.33 -6.39 4.45
C LEU A 238 -13.66 -6.74 3.77
N LYS A 239 -14.70 -5.92 3.94
CA LYS A 239 -16.00 -6.11 3.27
C LYS A 239 -15.86 -6.07 1.75
N LEU A 240 -15.09 -5.10 1.24
CA LEU A 240 -14.82 -4.96 -0.20
C LEU A 240 -14.00 -6.14 -0.73
N MET A 241 -12.99 -6.58 0.02
CA MET A 241 -12.18 -7.73 -0.36
C MET A 241 -13.02 -9.01 -0.43
N LYS A 242 -13.92 -9.22 0.53
CA LYS A 242 -14.87 -10.34 0.48
C LYS A 242 -15.69 -10.32 -0.81
N ARG A 243 -16.24 -9.16 -1.19
CA ARG A 243 -16.97 -9.01 -2.47
C ARG A 243 -16.10 -9.31 -3.68
N VAL A 244 -14.83 -8.87 -3.68
CA VAL A 244 -13.87 -9.18 -4.75
C VAL A 244 -13.64 -10.68 -4.86
N ILE A 245 -13.45 -11.38 -3.75
CA ILE A 245 -13.25 -12.83 -3.72
C ILE A 245 -14.53 -13.56 -4.15
N ASP A 246 -15.70 -13.16 -3.66
CA ASP A 246 -16.98 -13.76 -4.03
C ASP A 246 -17.23 -13.64 -5.56
N ASN A 247 -17.05 -12.44 -6.13
CA ASN A 247 -17.15 -12.22 -7.57
C ASN A 247 -16.15 -13.06 -8.37
N LYS A 248 -14.94 -13.25 -7.84
CA LYS A 248 -13.93 -14.12 -8.45
C LYS A 248 -14.32 -15.59 -8.40
N ASN A 249 -14.89 -16.03 -7.29
CA ASN A 249 -15.35 -17.40 -7.14
C ASN A 249 -16.46 -17.75 -8.14
N LEU A 250 -17.35 -16.81 -8.49
CA LEU A 250 -18.30 -17.00 -9.58
C LEU A 250 -17.62 -17.36 -10.92
N ILE A 251 -16.53 -16.66 -11.26
CA ILE A 251 -15.75 -16.91 -12.49
C ILE A 251 -14.93 -18.21 -12.39
N ARG A 252 -14.39 -18.52 -11.20
CA ARG A 252 -13.59 -19.74 -10.99
C ARG A 252 -14.46 -20.99 -11.07
N LEU A 253 -15.62 -20.97 -10.42
CA LEU A 253 -16.59 -22.06 -10.45
C LEU A 253 -17.10 -22.32 -11.87
N SER A 254 -17.39 -21.28 -12.65
CA SER A 254 -17.78 -21.46 -14.07
C SER A 254 -16.67 -22.06 -14.94
N ARG A 255 -15.41 -21.92 -14.54
CA ARG A 255 -14.23 -22.54 -15.16
C ARG A 255 -13.81 -23.86 -14.51
N LYS A 256 -14.62 -24.42 -13.60
CA LYS A 256 -14.29 -25.64 -12.82
C LYS A 256 -12.95 -25.55 -12.08
N LEU A 257 -12.62 -24.36 -11.57
CA LEU A 257 -11.47 -24.13 -10.71
C LEU A 257 -11.92 -24.04 -9.24
N GLU A 258 -11.07 -24.53 -8.33
CA GLU A 258 -11.31 -24.44 -6.88
C GLU A 258 -11.54 -22.98 -6.43
N PRO A 259 -12.53 -22.70 -5.57
CA PRO A 259 -12.77 -21.35 -5.09
C PRO A 259 -11.62 -20.84 -4.21
N LEU A 260 -11.39 -19.54 -4.25
CA LEU A 260 -10.50 -18.87 -3.30
C LEU A 260 -11.20 -18.75 -1.95
N GLU A 261 -10.49 -19.05 -0.87
CA GLU A 261 -11.00 -18.94 0.49
C GLU A 261 -10.26 -17.84 1.24
N ILE A 262 -11.01 -16.96 1.92
CA ILE A 262 -10.41 -16.01 2.84
C ILE A 262 -10.06 -16.74 4.14
N ARG A 263 -8.75 -16.91 4.39
CA ARG A 263 -8.24 -17.50 5.63
C ARG A 263 -7.49 -16.47 6.46
N TRP A 264 -7.36 -16.75 7.74
CA TRP A 264 -6.53 -15.97 8.67
C TRP A 264 -5.32 -16.78 9.10
N THR A 265 -4.19 -16.11 9.31
CA THR A 265 -3.06 -16.70 10.03
C THR A 265 -3.46 -16.99 11.47
N PRO A 266 -2.82 -17.97 12.14
CA PRO A 266 -3.03 -18.19 13.57
C PRO A 266 -2.88 -16.89 14.36
N LYS A 267 -3.80 -16.66 15.31
CA LYS A 267 -3.79 -15.46 16.15
C LYS A 267 -2.52 -15.42 16.99
N CYS A 268 -1.81 -14.30 16.95
CA CYS A 268 -0.56 -14.09 17.67
C CYS A 268 -0.75 -13.12 18.81
N THR A 269 -0.19 -13.43 19.98
CA THR A 269 -0.26 -12.61 21.19
C THR A 269 1.14 -12.21 21.60
N GLY A 270 1.39 -10.92 21.72
CA GLY A 270 2.71 -10.45 22.11
C GLY A 270 2.91 -8.95 21.96
N PHE A 271 4.19 -8.55 21.96
CA PHE A 271 4.62 -7.17 21.81
C PHE A 271 5.04 -6.90 20.37
N PHE A 272 4.20 -6.19 19.62
CA PHE A 272 4.39 -5.90 18.20
C PHE A 272 5.23 -4.66 18.01
N LEU A 273 6.23 -4.74 17.16
CA LEU A 273 7.14 -3.64 16.89
C LEU A 273 6.46 -2.56 16.06
N ASP A 274 6.78 -1.30 16.37
CA ASP A 274 6.42 -0.20 15.48
C ASP A 274 7.29 -0.21 14.21
N LEU A 275 6.89 0.58 13.22
CA LEU A 275 7.57 0.64 11.93
C LEU A 275 9.03 1.12 12.05
N ARG A 276 9.32 2.04 13.00
CA ARG A 276 10.67 2.56 13.23
C ARG A 276 11.59 1.47 13.78
N SER A 277 11.12 0.73 14.77
CA SER A 277 11.84 -0.36 15.44
C SER A 277 12.05 -1.54 14.50
N GLN A 278 11.03 -1.89 13.71
CA GLN A 278 11.16 -2.91 12.68
C GLN A 278 12.21 -2.52 11.64
N ARG A 279 12.21 -1.28 11.14
CA ARG A 279 13.24 -0.79 10.20
C ARG A 279 14.65 -0.85 10.81
N ALA A 280 14.81 -0.48 12.08
CA ALA A 280 16.10 -0.53 12.76
C ALA A 280 16.64 -1.98 12.85
N LEU A 281 15.77 -2.93 13.18
CA LEU A 281 16.16 -4.34 13.22
C LEU A 281 16.41 -4.93 11.85
N LEU A 282 15.61 -4.60 10.84
CA LEU A 282 15.83 -5.06 9.47
C LEU A 282 17.16 -4.57 8.90
N LYS A 283 17.56 -3.32 9.21
CA LYS A 283 18.90 -2.81 8.87
C LYS A 283 19.99 -3.68 9.49
N THR A 284 19.85 -4.01 10.77
CA THR A 284 20.81 -4.87 11.49
C THR A 284 20.85 -6.27 10.92
N ALA A 285 19.68 -6.86 10.65
CA ALA A 285 19.55 -8.17 10.02
C ALA A 285 20.19 -8.20 8.63
N PHE A 286 20.06 -7.12 7.85
CA PHE A 286 20.69 -6.98 6.54
C PHE A 286 22.23 -6.89 6.61
N PHE A 287 22.79 -6.24 7.63
CA PHE A 287 24.24 -6.28 7.85
C PHE A 287 24.69 -7.71 8.19
N VAL A 288 23.94 -8.39 9.06
CA VAL A 288 24.19 -9.81 9.39
C VAL A 288 24.15 -10.69 8.14
N THR A 289 23.17 -10.55 7.25
CA THR A 289 23.08 -11.39 6.03
C THR A 289 24.28 -11.25 5.12
N ARG A 290 24.82 -10.03 4.98
CA ARG A 290 26.02 -9.79 4.18
C ARG A 290 27.24 -10.49 4.75
N SER A 291 27.38 -10.50 6.07
CA SER A 291 28.50 -11.18 6.74
C SER A 291 28.44 -12.71 6.67
N PHE A 292 27.25 -13.29 6.44
CA PHE A 292 27.04 -14.75 6.43
C PHE A 292 26.62 -15.31 5.05
N ASN A 293 26.72 -14.51 3.98
CA ASN A 293 26.38 -14.90 2.62
C ASN A 293 24.95 -15.47 2.45
N PHE A 294 23.99 -14.94 3.20
CA PHE A 294 22.58 -15.26 2.97
C PHE A 294 22.04 -14.47 1.78
N SER A 295 21.37 -15.17 0.86
CA SER A 295 20.63 -14.54 -0.23
C SER A 295 19.35 -13.86 0.27
N LYS A 296 18.72 -14.40 1.33
CA LYS A 296 17.46 -13.88 1.89
C LYS A 296 17.27 -14.32 3.35
N ILE A 297 16.63 -13.45 4.15
CA ILE A 297 16.06 -13.81 5.46
C ILE A 297 14.59 -14.12 5.28
N VAL A 298 14.14 -15.27 5.76
CA VAL A 298 12.75 -15.72 5.53
C VAL A 298 11.80 -15.32 6.64
N ASN A 299 12.25 -15.29 7.90
CA ASN A 299 11.38 -15.12 9.07
C ASN A 299 11.16 -13.66 9.50
N LEU A 300 11.77 -12.67 8.84
CA LEU A 300 11.64 -11.25 9.19
C LEU A 300 11.01 -10.42 8.06
N ALA A 301 10.56 -11.07 6.99
CA ALA A 301 10.02 -10.38 5.82
C ALA A 301 8.65 -9.73 6.07
N GLU A 302 7.90 -10.24 7.05
CA GLU A 302 6.54 -9.79 7.35
C GLU A 302 6.50 -8.69 8.42
N TYR A 303 5.74 -7.62 8.16
CA TYR A 303 5.36 -6.63 9.19
C TYR A 303 4.03 -7.00 9.83
N PRO A 304 3.83 -6.82 11.15
CA PRO A 304 4.83 -6.46 12.16
C PRO A 304 5.62 -7.69 12.64
N MET A 305 6.91 -7.50 12.91
CA MET A 305 7.68 -8.40 13.79
C MET A 305 7.19 -8.25 15.23
N TYR A 306 7.35 -9.29 16.06
CA TYR A 306 6.87 -9.22 17.44
C TYR A 306 7.66 -10.11 18.40
N ILE A 307 7.51 -9.82 19.68
CA ILE A 307 7.99 -10.64 20.79
C ILE A 307 6.78 -11.47 21.27
N PRO A 308 6.75 -12.79 21.01
CA PRO A 308 5.62 -13.63 21.36
C PRO A 308 5.58 -13.89 22.87
N VAL A 309 4.37 -13.98 23.41
CA VAL A 309 4.15 -14.40 24.81
C VAL A 309 3.54 -15.79 24.90
N CYS A 310 2.85 -16.25 23.85
CA CYS A 310 2.38 -17.62 23.69
C CYS A 310 2.60 -18.10 22.26
N SER A 311 2.48 -19.41 22.03
CA SER A 311 2.52 -19.98 20.68
C SER A 311 1.42 -19.39 19.79
N PRO A 312 1.66 -19.22 18.48
CA PRO A 312 0.62 -18.83 17.54
C PRO A 312 -0.61 -19.74 17.61
N GLY A 313 -1.81 -19.17 17.50
CA GLY A 313 -3.08 -19.88 17.66
C GLY A 313 -3.57 -19.97 19.11
N ASN A 314 -2.68 -19.84 20.09
CA ASN A 314 -3.05 -19.81 21.50
C ASN A 314 -3.37 -18.38 21.97
N THR A 315 -4.18 -18.29 23.02
CA THR A 315 -4.50 -17.02 23.68
C THR A 315 -4.18 -17.11 25.17
N MET A 316 -3.87 -15.96 25.75
CA MET A 316 -3.62 -15.86 27.19
C MET A 316 -4.93 -15.50 27.89
N SER A 317 -5.18 -16.07 29.07
CA SER A 317 -6.38 -15.74 29.84
C SER A 317 -6.36 -14.26 30.26
N VAL A 318 -7.54 -13.64 30.32
CA VAL A 318 -7.67 -12.23 30.73
C VAL A 318 -7.09 -12.00 32.12
N ASN A 319 -7.30 -12.94 33.06
CA ASN A 319 -6.72 -12.86 34.40
C ASN A 319 -5.19 -12.83 34.35
N ARG A 320 -4.60 -13.69 33.51
CA ARG A 320 -3.15 -13.72 33.36
C ARG A 320 -2.62 -12.43 32.76
N LEU A 321 -3.31 -11.86 31.77
CA LEU A 321 -2.98 -10.54 31.22
C LEU A 321 -3.03 -9.48 32.32
N THR A 322 -4.11 -9.39 33.08
CA THR A 322 -4.24 -8.45 34.20
C THR A 322 -3.11 -8.60 35.22
N GLU A 323 -2.65 -9.82 35.53
CA GLU A 323 -1.49 -10.02 36.42
C GLU A 323 -0.19 -9.42 35.85
N ILE A 324 0.04 -9.53 34.54
CA ILE A 324 1.19 -8.91 33.85
C ILE A 324 1.18 -7.40 34.07
N PHE A 325 0.00 -6.80 33.89
CA PHE A 325 -0.13 -5.35 33.77
C PHE A 325 -0.42 -4.67 35.11
N GLY A 326 -1.03 -5.37 36.06
CA GLY A 326 -1.37 -4.87 37.38
C GLY A 326 -0.20 -4.93 38.37
N ASN A 327 0.97 -5.44 37.99
CA ASN A 327 2.12 -5.61 38.89
C ASN A 327 1.74 -6.41 40.17
N GLY A 328 0.84 -7.39 40.04
CA GLY A 328 0.33 -8.15 41.19
C GLY A 328 -0.57 -7.36 42.17
N ILE A 329 -1.01 -6.14 41.82
CA ILE A 329 -2.02 -5.41 42.58
C ILE A 329 -3.37 -6.08 42.30
N ASN A 330 -3.86 -6.82 43.29
CA ASN A 330 -5.10 -7.59 43.21
C ASN A 330 -6.32 -6.68 43.48
N THR A 331 -6.53 -5.66 42.65
CA THR A 331 -7.75 -4.84 42.71
C THR A 331 -8.61 -5.16 41.50
N ALA A 332 -9.80 -5.73 41.73
CA ALA A 332 -10.77 -6.06 40.67
C ALA A 332 -11.05 -4.87 39.73
N THR A 333 -10.97 -3.64 40.24
CA THR A 333 -11.09 -2.39 39.48
C THR A 333 -9.99 -2.23 38.41
N ALA A 334 -8.73 -2.51 38.74
CA ALA A 334 -7.63 -2.46 37.78
C ALA A 334 -7.77 -3.51 36.67
N ALA A 335 -8.44 -4.63 36.94
CA ALA A 335 -8.74 -5.66 35.96
C ALA A 335 -9.78 -5.22 34.93
N VAL A 336 -10.83 -4.53 35.38
CA VAL A 336 -11.90 -3.99 34.51
C VAL A 336 -11.35 -2.87 33.65
N ASP A 337 -10.66 -1.89 34.24
CA ASP A 337 -10.04 -0.78 33.50
C ASP A 337 -8.96 -1.27 32.52
N PHE A 338 -8.22 -2.33 32.88
CA PHE A 338 -7.29 -2.97 31.95
C PHE A 338 -8.04 -3.62 30.80
N LYS A 339 -9.10 -4.38 31.08
CA LYS A 339 -9.90 -5.10 30.07
C LYS A 339 -10.47 -4.13 29.04
N ASP A 340 -11.07 -3.03 29.49
CA ASP A 340 -11.67 -2.02 28.62
C ASP A 340 -10.61 -1.34 27.73
N ARG A 341 -9.49 -0.93 28.32
CA ARG A 341 -8.36 -0.35 27.55
C ARG A 341 -7.71 -1.37 26.62
N TYR A 342 -7.63 -2.64 27.03
CA TYR A 342 -7.02 -3.72 26.26
C TYR A 342 -7.85 -4.08 25.02
N PHE A 343 -9.17 -4.13 25.14
CA PHE A 343 -10.05 -4.33 23.99
C PHE A 343 -10.21 -3.05 23.15
N ASP A 344 -9.98 -1.87 23.73
CA ASP A 344 -9.98 -0.57 23.02
C ASP A 344 -8.57 -0.07 22.61
N GLN A 345 -7.62 -0.96 22.32
CA GLN A 345 -6.30 -0.56 21.80
C GLN A 345 -6.33 0.09 20.40
N ARG A 346 -7.52 0.15 19.77
CA ARG A 346 -7.72 0.96 18.55
C ARG A 346 -7.47 2.43 18.85
N ASN A 347 -7.85 2.89 20.05
CA ASN A 347 -7.52 4.22 20.54
C ASN A 347 -6.01 4.29 20.86
N PRO A 348 -5.24 5.18 20.21
CA PRO A 348 -3.81 5.33 20.48
C PRO A 348 -3.48 5.60 21.96
N LYS A 349 -4.38 6.26 22.70
CA LYS A 349 -4.22 6.54 24.14
C LYS A 349 -4.27 5.27 25.01
N ASN A 350 -4.92 4.22 24.51
CA ASN A 350 -5.09 2.94 25.20
C ASN A 350 -4.04 1.91 24.78
N ARG A 351 -3.09 2.27 23.91
CA ARG A 351 -2.00 1.37 23.49
C ARG A 351 -0.98 1.22 24.61
N PHE A 352 -0.69 -0.03 24.95
CA PHE A 352 0.30 -0.36 25.95
C PHE A 352 1.68 -0.42 25.31
N HIS A 353 2.44 0.66 25.50
CA HIS A 353 3.79 0.80 24.98
C HIS A 353 4.82 0.19 25.93
N VAL A 354 5.72 -0.63 25.37
CA VAL A 354 6.85 -1.20 26.10
C VAL A 354 8.14 -1.04 25.31
N GLU A 355 9.17 -0.53 26.00
CA GLU A 355 10.53 -0.45 25.49
C GLU A 355 11.32 -1.72 25.80
N PHE A 356 11.91 -2.30 24.75
CA PHE A 356 12.87 -3.38 24.87
C PHE A 356 14.24 -2.95 24.36
N LEU A 357 15.29 -3.54 24.93
CA LEU A 357 16.65 -3.45 24.43
C LEU A 357 17.01 -4.78 23.77
N VAL A 358 17.33 -4.73 22.48
CA VAL A 358 17.88 -5.85 21.73
C VAL A 358 19.38 -5.92 22.00
N THR A 359 19.87 -7.08 22.41
CA THR A 359 21.24 -7.23 22.92
C THR A 359 22.07 -8.23 22.15
N HIS A 360 21.46 -9.28 21.61
CA HIS A 360 22.15 -10.34 20.88
C HIS A 360 21.32 -10.76 19.68
N PHE A 361 21.97 -11.41 18.74
CA PHE A 361 21.33 -12.11 17.64
C PHE A 361 21.90 -13.52 17.49
N THR A 362 21.13 -14.38 16.86
CA THR A 362 21.58 -15.70 16.39
C THR A 362 20.95 -15.99 15.05
N TYR A 363 21.49 -16.94 14.30
CA TYR A 363 20.98 -17.29 12.98
C TYR A 363 21.13 -18.79 12.72
N THR A 364 20.27 -19.31 11.86
CA THR A 364 20.38 -20.68 11.33
C THR A 364 20.16 -20.68 9.82
N VAL A 365 20.71 -21.68 9.14
CA VAL A 365 20.56 -21.88 7.68
C VAL A 365 19.34 -22.77 7.46
N VAL A 366 18.49 -22.42 6.49
CA VAL A 366 17.33 -23.26 6.13
C VAL A 366 17.84 -24.48 5.35
N PRO A 367 17.61 -25.72 5.84
CA PRO A 367 17.97 -26.91 5.08
C PRO A 367 17.12 -27.01 3.79
N HIS A 368 17.73 -27.41 2.68
CA HIS A 368 17.08 -27.71 1.39
C HIS A 368 16.58 -26.53 0.53
N ALA A 369 17.04 -25.30 0.77
CA ALA A 369 16.84 -24.22 -0.18
C ALA A 369 17.93 -24.26 -1.28
N HIS A 370 17.53 -24.19 -2.56
CA HIS A 370 18.46 -23.98 -3.69
C HIS A 370 19.25 -22.66 -3.54
N ASP A 371 18.70 -21.72 -2.75
CA ASP A 371 19.31 -20.46 -2.37
C ASP A 371 19.81 -20.50 -0.91
N ARG A 372 20.92 -19.82 -0.59
CA ARG A 372 21.43 -19.68 0.79
C ARG A 372 20.48 -18.85 1.66
N GLN A 373 19.38 -19.43 2.13
CA GLN A 373 18.39 -18.76 2.96
C GLN A 373 18.71 -18.91 4.46
N GLY A 374 18.49 -17.82 5.21
CA GLY A 374 18.76 -17.76 6.64
C GLY A 374 17.52 -17.40 7.46
N ILE A 375 17.52 -17.82 8.72
CA ILE A 375 16.58 -17.41 9.76
C ILE A 375 17.39 -16.64 10.81
N ILE A 376 16.89 -15.49 11.26
CA ILE A 376 17.56 -14.67 12.28
C ILE A 376 16.62 -14.46 13.47
N TYR A 377 17.16 -14.62 14.69
CA TYR A 377 16.47 -14.32 15.94
C TYR A 377 17.21 -13.24 16.72
N PHE A 378 16.45 -12.42 17.43
CA PHE A 378 17.01 -11.37 18.28
C PHE A 378 16.61 -11.58 19.72
N LYS A 379 17.59 -11.52 20.62
CA LYS A 379 17.39 -11.58 22.07
C LYS A 379 17.14 -10.18 22.62
N VAL A 380 16.05 -10.04 23.37
CA VAL A 380 15.62 -8.78 23.95
C VAL A 380 15.40 -8.88 25.45
N ARG A 381 15.48 -7.73 26.11
CA ARG A 381 15.12 -7.55 27.52
C ARG A 381 14.34 -6.25 27.70
N PRO A 382 13.38 -6.17 28.63
CA PRO A 382 12.74 -4.91 28.97
C PRO A 382 13.81 -3.87 29.38
N LYS A 383 13.67 -2.64 28.91
CA LYS A 383 14.61 -1.56 29.26
C LYS A 383 14.33 -1.02 30.67
N ASN A 384 13.04 -0.92 31.01
CA ASN A 384 12.58 -0.59 32.36
C ASN A 384 12.31 -1.89 33.14
N LYS A 385 12.39 -1.83 34.48
CA LYS A 385 11.91 -2.91 35.35
C LYS A 385 10.39 -3.03 35.21
N LEU A 386 9.92 -3.69 34.15
CA LEU A 386 8.55 -4.15 34.07
C LEU A 386 8.41 -5.33 35.02
N PRO A 387 7.57 -5.23 36.04
CA PRO A 387 7.40 -6.32 36.97
C PRO A 387 6.57 -7.39 36.28
N ARG A 388 7.23 -8.51 35.95
CA ARG A 388 6.63 -9.77 35.51
C ARG A 388 5.91 -9.70 34.16
N ILE A 389 6.66 -9.52 33.07
CA ILE A 389 6.26 -10.15 31.80
C ILE A 389 6.37 -11.67 32.04
N PRO A 390 5.27 -12.42 32.22
CA PRO A 390 5.31 -13.85 32.35
C PRO A 390 5.51 -14.37 30.94
N THR A 391 6.77 -14.47 30.57
CA THR A 391 7.15 -15.51 29.65
C THR A 391 6.75 -16.84 30.27
N HIS A 392 6.12 -17.74 29.53
CA HIS A 392 6.13 -19.16 29.90
C HIS A 392 7.57 -19.72 30.02
N PHE A 393 8.56 -18.94 29.58
CA PHE A 393 9.97 -19.17 29.74
C PHE A 393 10.41 -18.83 31.17
N ARG A 394 11.35 -19.63 31.72
CA ARG A 394 11.96 -19.44 33.05
C ARG A 394 12.24 -17.95 33.29
N ARG A 395 12.16 -17.50 34.55
CA ARG A 395 12.33 -16.10 34.97
C ARG A 395 13.59 -15.39 34.40
N ASP A 396 14.57 -16.18 33.95
CA ASP A 396 15.86 -15.74 33.40
C ASP A 396 16.05 -16.05 31.90
N ALA A 397 15.01 -16.57 31.23
CA ALA A 397 15.08 -16.90 29.82
C ALA A 397 14.91 -15.63 28.96
N PRO A 398 15.78 -15.43 27.95
CA PRO A 398 15.68 -14.28 27.08
C PRO A 398 14.40 -14.28 26.26
N LEU A 399 13.78 -13.10 26.13
CA LEU A 399 12.73 -12.86 25.16
C LEU A 399 13.32 -12.82 23.75
N ILE A 400 12.51 -13.22 22.76
CA ILE A 400 12.98 -13.35 21.39
C ILE A 400 12.02 -12.65 20.44
N ILE A 401 12.56 -11.90 19.49
CA ILE A 401 11.78 -11.37 18.38
C ILE A 401 11.69 -12.45 17.30
N SER A 402 10.47 -12.75 16.89
CA SER A 402 10.16 -13.59 15.72
C SER A 402 9.28 -12.82 14.74
N GLY A 403 9.43 -13.10 13.45
CA GLY A 403 8.43 -12.76 12.45
C GLY A 403 7.77 -14.02 11.87
N HIS A 404 6.75 -13.79 11.04
CA HIS A 404 5.97 -14.85 10.41
C HIS A 404 6.66 -15.42 9.17
N VAL A 405 6.52 -16.73 8.96
CA VAL A 405 6.73 -17.39 7.66
C VAL A 405 5.39 -18.04 7.33
N THR A 406 4.78 -17.65 6.22
CA THR A 406 3.47 -18.18 5.78
C THR A 406 3.56 -18.56 4.32
N ASP A 407 3.86 -19.82 4.05
CA ASP A 407 3.65 -20.44 2.73
C ASP A 407 3.16 -21.89 2.97
N GLU A 408 1.92 -22.19 2.54
CA GLU A 408 1.25 -23.51 2.58
C GLU A 408 2.04 -24.59 1.81
N GLU A 409 1.75 -25.90 1.75
CA GLU A 409 0.75 -26.82 2.32
C GLU A 409 1.45 -27.88 3.20
N THR A 410 2.78 -27.85 3.25
CA THR A 410 3.62 -28.65 4.15
C THR A 410 3.72 -27.99 5.52
N ASP A 411 2.61 -27.42 5.99
CA ASP A 411 2.40 -26.80 7.30
C ASP A 411 2.50 -27.85 8.44
N LYS A 412 3.47 -28.78 8.35
CA LYS A 412 4.51 -28.91 9.37
C LYS A 412 5.00 -27.50 9.67
N TYR A 413 4.18 -26.77 10.43
CA TYR A 413 4.68 -25.79 11.36
C TYR A 413 6.00 -26.34 11.82
N LEU A 414 7.05 -25.57 11.60
CA LEU A 414 8.03 -25.53 12.64
C LEU A 414 7.22 -25.26 13.91
N LYS A 415 6.95 -26.36 14.62
CA LYS A 415 6.92 -26.48 16.07
C LYS A 415 8.21 -25.88 16.62
N TYR A 416 8.61 -24.69 16.18
CA TYR A 416 9.18 -23.71 17.06
C TYR A 416 8.03 -23.34 17.98
N GLU A 417 7.71 -24.28 18.88
CA GLU A 417 7.61 -23.88 20.25
C GLU A 417 8.72 -22.85 20.44
N LEU A 418 8.31 -21.61 20.66
CA LEU A 418 9.18 -20.52 21.06
C LEU A 418 9.80 -20.81 22.43
N THR A 419 9.92 -22.08 22.83
CA THR A 419 10.55 -22.54 24.03
C THR A 419 12.06 -22.41 23.83
N ASN A 420 12.69 -21.87 24.86
CA ASN A 420 14.13 -21.96 25.09
C ASN A 420 14.68 -23.36 24.72
N SER A 421 13.85 -24.42 24.87
CA SER A 421 14.10 -25.80 24.44
C SER A 421 14.57 -25.94 22.98
N TYR A 422 13.90 -25.37 21.98
CA TYR A 422 14.34 -25.51 20.58
C TYR A 422 15.72 -24.87 20.37
N LEU A 423 15.93 -23.67 20.90
CA LEU A 423 17.18 -22.94 20.74
C LEU A 423 18.35 -23.59 21.50
N THR A 424 18.04 -24.15 22.67
CA THR A 424 18.99 -24.94 23.47
C THR A 424 19.32 -26.25 22.77
N SER A 425 18.31 -26.95 22.22
CA SER A 425 18.50 -28.24 21.54
C SER A 425 19.28 -28.14 20.24
N ASN A 426 19.30 -26.94 19.61
CA ASN A 426 20.03 -26.68 18.37
C ASN A 426 21.38 -25.98 18.60
N ASN A 427 21.86 -25.88 19.85
CA ASN A 427 23.16 -25.28 20.20
C ASN A 427 23.42 -23.90 19.54
N MET A 428 22.37 -23.08 19.47
CA MET A 428 22.44 -21.80 18.77
C MET A 428 23.41 -20.84 19.46
N ILE A 429 24.43 -20.38 18.74
CA ILE A 429 25.44 -19.45 19.26
C ILE A 429 24.86 -18.03 19.21
N TRP A 430 24.72 -17.40 20.38
CA TRP A 430 24.31 -16.01 20.51
C TRP A 430 25.50 -15.07 20.36
N ARG A 431 25.40 -14.11 19.45
CA ARG A 431 26.42 -13.09 19.22
C ARG A 431 25.95 -11.74 19.78
N PRO A 432 26.75 -11.03 20.56
CA PRO A 432 26.38 -9.72 21.09
C PRO A 432 26.29 -8.69 19.96
N LEU A 433 25.34 -7.76 20.09
CA LEU A 433 25.29 -6.56 19.26
C LEU A 433 26.24 -5.51 19.86
N PRO A 434 27.17 -4.92 19.08
CA PRO A 434 28.11 -3.92 19.60
C PRO A 434 27.41 -2.73 20.25
N HIS A 435 26.26 -2.36 19.71
CA HIS A 435 25.39 -1.32 20.25
C HIS A 435 23.99 -1.93 20.36
N GLY A 436 23.45 -1.99 21.57
CA GLY A 436 22.10 -2.48 21.79
C GLY A 436 21.07 -1.60 21.05
N ILE A 437 20.01 -2.22 20.54
CA ILE A 437 18.98 -1.51 19.77
C ILE A 437 17.76 -1.32 20.66
N SER A 438 17.42 -0.07 20.98
CA SER A 438 16.18 0.25 21.67
C SER A 438 15.03 0.12 20.68
N ILE A 439 14.02 -0.68 21.03
CA ILE A 439 12.82 -0.89 20.23
C ILE A 439 11.57 -0.54 21.03
N GLN A 440 10.60 0.03 20.33
CA GLN A 440 9.27 0.36 20.80
C GLN A 440 8.30 -0.70 20.33
N THR A 441 7.43 -1.13 21.24
CA THR A 441 6.43 -2.13 20.96
C THR A 441 5.07 -1.74 21.50
N THR A 442 4.00 -2.30 20.94
CA THR A 442 2.65 -2.27 21.49
C THR A 442 2.21 -3.69 21.80
N PHE A 443 1.74 -3.94 23.02
CA PHE A 443 1.20 -5.26 23.38
C PHE A 443 -0.20 -5.45 22.82
N GLY A 444 -0.51 -6.58 22.19
CA GLY A 444 -1.86 -6.85 21.69
C GLY A 444 -2.05 -8.21 21.06
N TYR A 445 -2.97 -8.29 20.09
CA TYR A 445 -3.17 -9.43 19.22
C TYR A 445 -3.00 -9.06 17.76
N TYR A 446 -2.57 -10.03 16.95
CA TYR A 446 -2.41 -9.82 15.53
C TYR A 446 -2.70 -11.09 14.73
N SER A 447 -3.37 -10.93 13.60
CA SER A 447 -3.55 -11.95 12.56
C SER A 447 -3.64 -11.26 11.21
N LYS A 448 -3.25 -11.98 10.16
CA LYS A 448 -3.31 -11.51 8.77
C LYS A 448 -4.19 -12.38 7.93
N MET A 449 -4.79 -11.76 6.93
CA MET A 449 -5.59 -12.41 5.93
C MET A 449 -4.71 -13.01 4.83
N ARG A 450 -5.09 -14.19 4.34
CA ARG A 450 -4.45 -14.93 3.25
C ARG A 450 -5.51 -15.58 2.33
N PHE A 451 -5.13 -15.89 1.10
CA PHE A 451 -6.00 -16.47 0.07
C PHE A 451 -5.28 -17.51 -0.77
#